data_AF-A0A8T3MKP5-F1
#
_entry.id   AF-A0A8T3MKP5-F1
#
_cell.length_a   1.000
_cell.length_b   1.000
_cell.length_c   1.000
_cell.angle_alpha   90.00
_cell.angle_beta   90.00
_cell.angle_gamma   90.00
#
_symmetry.space_group_name_H-M   'P 1'
#
loop_
_entity.id
_entity.type
_entity.pdbx_description
1 polymer ?
#
loop_
_entity_poly.entity_id
_entity_poly.type
_entity_poly.pdbx_seq_one_letter_code
_entity_poly.pdbx_strand_id
1 'polypeptide(L)' 'MTDDADRLALLAQTAVRSAVSRELGQHVEYHPSIGSTQDRARELAPGPAIVVADEQTAGRGTKERRWLAP' A
#
# COMPACT_ATOMS: atom_id res chain seq x y z
N MET A 1 -16.67 6.04 -17.22
CA MET A 1 -15.32 5.62 -16.80
C MET A 1 -15.41 5.40 -15.31
N THR A 2 -15.71 4.16 -14.95
CA THR A 2 -16.22 3.76 -13.64
C THR A 2 -15.14 3.87 -12.59
N ASP A 3 -15.38 4.67 -11.54
CA ASP A 3 -15.31 4.43 -10.08
C ASP A 3 -14.39 3.33 -9.48
N ASP A 4 -13.47 2.72 -10.23
CA ASP A 4 -12.57 1.68 -9.76
C ASP A 4 -11.47 2.24 -8.83
N ALA A 5 -11.30 3.57 -8.85
CA ALA A 5 -10.31 4.31 -8.08
C ALA A 5 -10.53 4.24 -6.55
N ASP A 6 -11.76 3.95 -6.08
CA ASP A 6 -12.09 4.05 -4.65
C ASP A 6 -12.09 2.70 -3.90
N ARG A 7 -11.75 1.61 -4.59
CA ARG A 7 -11.68 0.29 -3.93
C ARG A 7 -10.56 0.20 -2.90
N LEU A 8 -9.46 0.92 -3.11
CA LEU A 8 -8.33 0.94 -2.18
C LEU A 8 -8.72 1.65 -0.87
N ALA A 9 -9.55 2.68 -0.93
CA ALA A 9 -10.07 3.39 0.24
C ALA A 9 -10.86 2.48 1.20
N LEU A 10 -11.44 1.37 0.70
CA LEU A 10 -12.07 0.38 1.58
C LEU A 10 -11.09 -0.24 2.58
N LEU A 11 -9.79 -0.27 2.28
CA LEU A 11 -8.74 -0.75 3.20
C LEU A 11 -8.47 0.21 4.36
N ALA A 12 -8.99 1.44 4.32
CA ALA A 12 -9.05 2.31 5.50
C ALA A 12 -9.91 1.68 6.60
N GLN A 13 -10.97 0.94 6.21
CA GLN A 13 -11.84 0.25 7.13
C GLN A 13 -11.14 -0.99 7.69
N THR A 14 -11.04 -1.05 9.01
CA THR A 14 -10.29 -2.13 9.70
C THR A 14 -10.91 -3.51 9.43
N ALA A 15 -12.23 -3.60 9.33
CA ALA A 15 -12.93 -4.86 9.05
C ALA A 15 -12.58 -5.41 7.65
N VAL A 16 -12.61 -4.55 6.62
CA VAL A 16 -12.25 -4.92 5.25
C VAL A 16 -10.78 -5.30 5.18
N ARG A 17 -9.89 -4.46 5.72
CA ARG A 17 -8.45 -4.72 5.74
C ARG A 17 -8.11 -6.05 6.42
N SER A 18 -8.72 -6.33 7.57
CA SER A 18 -8.54 -7.59 8.29
C SER A 18 -9.04 -8.79 7.48
N ALA A 19 -10.18 -8.67 6.79
CA ALA A 19 -10.69 -9.73 5.94
C ALA A 19 -9.73 -10.04 4.78
N VAL A 20 -9.24 -9.00 4.09
CA VAL A 20 -8.26 -9.13 3.00
C VAL A 20 -6.94 -9.72 3.50
N SER A 21 -6.43 -9.27 4.66
CA SER A 21 -5.22 -9.85 5.24
C SER A 21 -5.34 -11.35 5.52
N ARG A 22 -6.51 -11.81 6.00
CA ARG A 22 -6.75 -13.25 6.21
C ARG A 22 -6.78 -14.01 4.90
N GLU A 23 -7.45 -13.47 3.88
CA GLU A 23 -7.55 -14.10 2.56
C GLU A 23 -6.18 -14.22 1.88
N LEU A 24 -5.34 -13.19 1.99
CA LEU A 24 -3.99 -13.17 1.41
C LEU A 24 -2.95 -13.90 2.27
N GLY A 25 -3.29 -14.28 3.51
CA GLY A 25 -2.33 -14.87 4.45
C GLY A 25 -1.17 -13.95 4.85
N GLN A 26 -1.31 -12.64 4.64
CA GLN A 26 -0.28 -11.63 4.90
C GLN A 26 -0.88 -10.38 5.55
N HIS A 27 -0.13 -9.72 6.42
CA HIS A 27 -0.58 -8.47 7.03
C HIS A 27 -0.63 -7.35 5.97
N VAL A 28 -1.76 -6.65 5.89
CA VAL A 28 -1.94 -5.51 4.98
C VAL A 28 -1.84 -4.21 5.78
N GLU A 29 -0.85 -3.38 5.48
CA GLU A 29 -0.79 -1.98 5.92
C GLU A 29 -1.38 -1.07 4.83
N TYR A 30 -2.35 -0.24 5.19
CA TYR A 30 -2.90 0.81 4.34
C TYR A 30 -2.49 2.17 4.87
N HIS A 31 -2.10 3.07 3.96
CA HIS A 31 -1.74 4.46 4.26
C HIS A 31 -2.47 5.39 3.29
N PRO A 32 -3.14 6.46 3.76
CA PRO A 32 -3.71 7.45 2.83
C PRO A 32 -2.61 8.18 2.04
N SER A 33 -1.45 8.46 2.66
CA SER A 33 -0.28 9.01 2.00
C SER A 33 0.99 8.54 2.71
N ILE A 34 2.01 8.16 1.96
CA ILE A 34 3.31 7.70 2.48
C ILE A 34 4.45 8.18 1.57
N GLY A 35 5.70 8.13 2.06
CA GLY A 35 6.88 8.34 1.22
C GLY A 35 6.98 7.30 0.09
N SER A 36 7.15 6.03 0.45
CA SER A 36 7.29 4.91 -0.50
C SER A 36 6.79 3.62 0.16
N THR A 37 5.85 2.94 -0.47
CA THR A 37 5.33 1.64 0.04
C THR A 37 6.44 0.59 0.07
N GLN A 38 7.38 0.65 -0.88
CA GLN A 38 8.52 -0.26 -0.95
C GLN A 38 9.54 -0.01 0.16
N ASP A 39 9.78 1.24 0.55
CA ASP A 39 10.66 1.52 1.69
C ASP A 39 10.06 1.02 2.99
N ARG A 40 8.76 1.24 3.17
CA ARG A 40 8.03 0.72 4.32
C ARG A 40 8.05 -0.81 4.37
N ALA A 41 7.86 -1.48 3.24
CA ALA A 41 7.95 -2.94 3.16
C ALA A 41 9.35 -3.46 3.54
N ARG A 42 10.43 -2.72 3.22
CA ARG A 42 11.80 -3.07 3.62
C ARG A 42 12.04 -2.89 5.11
N GLU A 43 11.48 -1.85 5.73
CA GLU A 43 11.55 -1.65 7.19
C GLU A 43 10.89 -2.80 7.98
N LEU A 44 9.86 -3.42 7.39
CA LEU A 44 9.10 -4.51 8.00
C LEU A 44 9.75 -5.90 7.77
N ALA A 45 10.77 -5.99 6.93
CA ALA A 45 11.47 -7.24 6.67
C ALA A 45 12.17 -7.77 7.94
N PRO A 46 12.21 -9.11 8.16
CA PRO A 46 11.79 -10.17 7.24
C PRO A 46 10.29 -10.51 7.32
N GLY A 47 9.49 -9.75 8.06
CA GLY A 47 8.07 -10.02 8.24
C GLY A 47 7.27 -9.90 6.93
N PRO A 48 6.27 -10.78 6.69
CA PRO A 48 5.41 -10.66 5.53
C PRO A 48 4.45 -9.48 5.69
N ALA A 49 4.63 -8.44 4.87
CA ALA A 49 3.73 -7.29 4.83
C ALA A 49 3.43 -6.86 3.39
N ILE A 50 2.15 -6.65 3.11
CA ILE A 50 1.67 -5.96 1.92
C ILE A 50 1.41 -4.52 2.33
N VAL A 51 2.13 -3.57 1.74
CA VAL A 51 1.94 -2.13 2.00
C VAL A 51 1.30 -1.49 0.78
N VAL A 52 0.15 -0.85 0.99
CA VAL A 52 -0.58 -0.12 -0.04
C VAL A 52 -0.84 1.31 0.41
N ALA A 53 -0.88 2.24 -0.54
CA ALA A 53 -1.21 3.62 -0.27
C ALA A 53 -1.98 4.24 -1.41
N ASP A 54 -2.84 5.22 -1.10
CA ASP A 54 -3.50 6.03 -2.13
C ASP A 54 -2.46 6.94 -2.81
N GLU A 55 -1.61 7.61 -2.03
CA GLU A 55 -0.52 8.47 -2.52
C GLU A 55 0.87 8.01 -2.07
N GLN A 56 1.85 8.07 -2.98
CA GLN A 56 3.28 8.03 -2.66
C GLN A 56 3.99 9.34 -3.02
N THR A 57 4.45 10.06 -2.00
CA THR A 57 5.10 11.38 -2.12
C THR A 57 6.57 11.29 -2.56
N ALA A 58 7.21 10.15 -2.31
CA ALA A 58 8.63 9.89 -2.59
C ALA A 58 8.84 8.52 -3.27
N GLY A 59 7.88 8.09 -4.10
CA GLY A 59 7.95 6.84 -4.85
C GLY A 59 9.20 6.74 -5.73
N ARG A 60 9.87 5.59 -5.69
CA ARG A 60 11.08 5.32 -6.50
C ARG A 60 10.92 4.06 -7.33
N GLY A 61 11.12 4.21 -8.64
CA GLY A 61 11.27 3.13 -9.61
C GLY A 61 12.72 2.67 -9.73
N THR A 62 13.03 1.90 -10.77
CA THR A 62 14.37 1.35 -10.95
C THR A 62 15.40 2.44 -11.29
N LYS A 63 16.63 2.29 -10.76
CA LYS A 63 17.74 3.26 -10.92
C LYS A 63 17.41 4.66 -10.38
N GLU A 64 16.79 4.74 -9.20
CA GLU A 64 16.40 5.99 -8.53
C GLU A 64 15.49 6.91 -9.34
N ARG A 65 14.84 6.38 -10.38
CA ARG A 65 13.87 7.16 -11.17
C ARG A 65 12.64 7.45 -10.32
N ARG A 66 12.19 8.69 -10.29
CA ARG A 66 10.95 9.07 -9.59
C ARG A 66 9.77 8.28 -10.16
N TRP A 67 9.01 7.66 -9.28
CA TRP A 67 7.71 7.06 -9.58
C TRP A 67 6.62 8.01 -9.10
N LEU A 68 5.86 8.59 -10.03
CA LEU A 68 4.73 9.44 -9.71
C LEU A 68 3.52 8.55 -9.43
N ALA A 69 3.05 8.57 -8.19
CA ALA A 69 1.82 7.92 -7.76
C ALA A 69 1.02 8.89 -6.86
N PRO A 70 0.50 9.97 -7.45
CA PRO A 70 -0.52 10.80 -6.81
C PRO A 70 -1.87 10.07 -6.74
#